data_AF-A0A7X9X093-F1
#
_entry.id   AF-A0A7X9X093-F1
#
_cell.length_a   1.000
_cell.length_b   1.000
_cell.length_c   1.000
_cell.angle_alpha   90.00
_cell.angle_beta   90.00
_cell.angle_gamma   90.00
#
_symmetry.space_group_name_H-M   'P 1'
#
loop_
_entity.id
_entity.type
_entity.pdbx_description
1 polymer ?
#
loop_
_entity_poly.entity_id
_entity_poly.type
_entity_poly.pdbx_seq_one_letter_code
_entity_poly.pdbx_strand_id
1 'polypeptide(L)'
;MESSHVRSKDQAKNSVLTQSKKAILYYLNTHNSASYSFWTKANISPEIKIESLCDIVYSFYLLGIMNLIDPRSPVLFANILADTALSGWECDADRKKLTVHNTAYALGTLNLLENEGFGNLYQKAIDNRPFKPESIVTMSTKTPRFPAWLSHHNWRVSHWLGGVPSILLSVGRSSLAEASAARKLGLEVLANTNNLLDKKTGLIRLYRSRLLQKIFHRFYALRHDPILGDLGGVVHILWLNHVENIDYVAQQALYDASVKEFFRHRPFMEGTPYCLDFDIVNIVRTAAVGSQISAPVVARANGMLADIDTYFSHSLSENYRLHRLPGALATMHECAFIVGEDTALFGAPIDIIKMAGWL
;
A
#
# COMPACT_ATOMS: atom_id res chain seq x y z
N MET A 1 1.55 14.15 -40.92
CA MET A 1 2.67 14.98 -40.43
C MET A 1 2.23 15.78 -39.20
N GLU A 2 1.51 15.16 -38.26
CA GLU A 2 0.88 15.83 -37.10
C GLU A 2 1.02 15.03 -35.78
N SER A 3 1.98 14.09 -35.67
CA SER A 3 2.17 13.29 -34.45
C SER A 3 3.46 13.60 -33.67
N SER A 4 4.28 14.55 -34.11
CA SER A 4 5.55 14.88 -33.45
C SER A 4 5.47 16.06 -32.46
N HIS A 5 4.41 16.88 -32.51
CA HIS A 5 4.31 18.08 -31.67
C HIS A 5 3.62 17.88 -30.31
N VAL A 6 2.82 16.81 -30.14
CA VAL A 6 2.18 16.51 -28.85
C VAL A 6 3.16 15.86 -27.86
N ARG A 7 4.03 14.93 -28.32
CA ARG A 7 5.04 14.30 -27.45
C ARG A 7 6.18 15.23 -27.00
N SER A 8 6.47 16.30 -27.74
CA SER A 8 7.57 17.22 -27.38
C SER A 8 7.24 18.18 -26.25
N LYS A 9 5.94 18.45 -25.99
CA LYS A 9 5.51 19.32 -24.89
C LYS A 9 5.52 18.62 -23.52
N ASP A 10 5.31 17.31 -23.49
CA ASP A 10 5.41 16.52 -22.25
C ASP A 10 6.86 16.26 -21.84
N GLN A 11 7.79 16.15 -22.80
CA GLN A 11 9.22 16.03 -22.49
C GLN A 11 9.86 17.33 -21.98
N ALA A 12 9.28 18.49 -22.25
CA ALA A 12 9.82 19.79 -21.85
C ALA A 12 9.40 20.25 -20.44
N LYS A 13 8.40 19.61 -19.80
CA LYS A 13 8.03 19.88 -18.39
C LYS A 13 8.94 19.17 -17.37
N ASN A 14 9.96 18.43 -17.83
CA ASN A 14 10.69 17.46 -17.01
C ASN A 14 12.04 17.92 -16.43
N SER A 15 12.37 19.22 -16.39
CA SER A 15 13.73 19.66 -16.03
C SER A 15 13.91 20.41 -14.71
N VAL A 16 12.86 20.63 -13.91
CA VAL A 16 13.02 21.19 -12.56
C VAL A 16 12.47 20.21 -11.53
N LEU A 17 13.36 19.41 -10.95
CA LEU A 17 13.05 18.65 -9.74
C LEU A 17 12.61 19.64 -8.65
N THR A 18 11.41 19.47 -8.10
CA THR A 18 10.95 20.21 -6.93
C THR A 18 11.94 20.04 -5.78
N GLN A 19 11.99 21.00 -4.85
CA GLN A 19 12.88 20.94 -3.68
C GLN A 19 12.66 19.64 -2.90
N SER A 20 11.39 19.26 -2.67
CA SER A 20 11.02 18.00 -2.02
C SER A 20 11.52 16.77 -2.75
N LYS A 21 11.39 16.71 -4.09
CA LYS A 21 11.92 15.58 -4.86
C LYS A 21 13.43 15.45 -4.73
N LYS A 22 14.17 16.57 -4.72
CA LYS A 22 15.63 16.57 -4.47
C LYS A 22 15.96 16.09 -3.06
N ALA A 23 15.24 16.59 -2.06
CA ALA A 23 15.45 16.21 -0.66
C ALA A 23 15.17 14.72 -0.41
N ILE A 24 14.11 14.17 -1.01
CA ILE A 24 13.80 12.74 -0.94
C ILE A 24 14.91 11.91 -1.59
N LEU A 25 15.36 12.28 -2.80
CA LEU A 25 16.46 11.58 -3.47
C LEU A 25 17.76 11.60 -2.66
N TYR A 26 18.08 12.75 -2.05
CA TYR A 26 19.20 12.87 -1.13
C TYR A 26 19.02 11.96 0.09
N TYR A 27 17.84 11.95 0.72
CA TYR A 27 17.52 11.09 1.85
C TYR A 27 17.68 9.60 1.51
N LEU A 28 17.17 9.16 0.35
CA LEU A 28 17.29 7.78 -0.11
C LEU A 28 18.76 7.39 -0.36
N ASN A 29 19.51 8.24 -1.07
CA ASN A 29 20.90 7.97 -1.39
C ASN A 29 21.83 8.00 -0.17
N THR A 30 21.55 8.84 0.82
CA THR A 30 22.41 9.04 2.00
C THR A 30 22.05 8.11 3.15
N HIS A 31 20.76 8.01 3.50
CA HIS A 31 20.31 7.29 4.70
C HIS A 31 19.78 5.88 4.40
N ASN A 32 19.47 5.57 3.14
CA ASN A 32 18.99 4.25 2.70
C ASN A 32 19.83 3.72 1.52
N SER A 33 21.13 4.05 1.54
CA SER A 33 22.06 3.89 0.43
C SER A 33 22.16 2.47 -0.10
N ALA A 34 22.03 1.45 0.75
CA ALA A 34 22.08 0.04 0.36
C ALA A 34 20.87 -0.32 -0.53
N SER A 35 19.64 -0.04 -0.08
CA SER A 35 18.42 -0.30 -0.86
C SER A 35 18.32 0.59 -2.10
N TYR A 36 18.75 1.85 -2.00
CA TYR A 36 18.82 2.76 -3.14
C TYR A 36 19.82 2.28 -4.21
N SER A 37 21.02 1.86 -3.79
CA SER A 37 22.08 1.35 -4.69
C SER A 37 21.73 0.00 -5.29
N PHE A 38 20.97 -0.84 -4.58
CA PHE A 38 20.41 -2.06 -5.16
C PHE A 38 19.60 -1.74 -6.40
N TRP A 39 18.67 -0.78 -6.31
CA TRP A 39 17.81 -0.44 -7.46
C TRP A 39 18.53 0.38 -8.53
N THR A 40 19.44 1.28 -8.17
CA THR A 40 20.06 2.21 -9.14
C THR A 40 21.37 1.73 -9.74
N LYS A 41 22.02 0.72 -9.14
CA LYS A 41 23.35 0.23 -9.55
C LYS A 41 23.47 -1.30 -9.55
N ALA A 42 22.38 -2.02 -9.26
CA ALA A 42 22.36 -3.47 -9.07
C ALA A 42 23.36 -3.97 -8.00
N ASN A 43 23.63 -3.14 -6.97
CA ASN A 43 24.57 -3.51 -5.91
C ASN A 43 23.87 -4.31 -4.80
N ILE A 44 24.32 -5.53 -4.54
CA ILE A 44 23.77 -6.41 -3.50
C ILE A 44 24.54 -6.19 -2.20
N SER A 45 23.80 -5.95 -1.11
CA SER A 45 24.35 -5.92 0.25
C SER A 45 23.61 -6.93 1.13
N PRO A 46 24.33 -7.65 2.01
CA PRO A 46 23.73 -8.68 2.88
C PRO A 46 22.72 -8.13 3.89
N GLU A 47 22.75 -6.83 4.18
CA GLU A 47 21.91 -6.20 5.20
C GLU A 47 20.54 -5.74 4.68
N ILE A 48 20.31 -5.83 3.36
CA ILE A 48 19.11 -5.29 2.73
C ILE A 48 17.88 -6.11 3.11
N LYS A 49 16.85 -5.42 3.60
CA LYS A 49 15.52 -6.00 3.84
C LYS A 49 14.68 -5.89 2.57
N ILE A 50 13.92 -6.93 2.25
CA ILE A 50 12.95 -6.93 1.14
C ILE A 50 11.95 -5.79 1.28
N GLU A 51 11.48 -5.50 2.50
CA GLU A 51 10.60 -4.35 2.77
C GLU A 51 11.20 -3.03 2.29
N SER A 52 12.47 -2.78 2.59
CA SER A 52 13.18 -1.58 2.14
C SER A 52 13.38 -1.55 0.63
N LEU A 53 13.50 -2.71 -0.03
CA LEU A 53 13.53 -2.77 -1.49
C LEU A 53 12.16 -2.40 -2.09
N CYS A 54 11.08 -2.91 -1.53
CA CYS A 54 9.72 -2.53 -1.93
C CYS A 54 9.50 -1.02 -1.72
N ASP A 55 9.85 -0.48 -0.55
CA ASP A 55 9.68 0.94 -0.23
C ASP A 55 10.34 1.87 -1.26
N ILE A 56 11.54 1.50 -1.76
CA ILE A 56 12.21 2.27 -2.82
C ILE A 56 11.42 2.24 -4.12
N VAL A 57 10.92 1.08 -4.55
CA VAL A 57 10.17 0.98 -5.81
C VAL A 57 8.86 1.75 -5.73
N TYR A 58 8.09 1.60 -4.65
CA TYR A 58 6.87 2.39 -4.45
C TYR A 58 7.18 3.89 -4.44
N SER A 59 8.25 4.29 -3.75
CA SER A 59 8.67 5.70 -3.73
C SER A 59 9.06 6.20 -5.13
N PHE A 60 9.83 5.41 -5.90
CA PHE A 60 10.21 5.78 -7.27
C PHE A 60 9.00 5.87 -8.21
N TYR A 61 8.06 4.95 -8.06
CA TYR A 61 6.83 4.93 -8.84
C TYR A 61 6.00 6.18 -8.57
N LEU A 62 5.75 6.50 -7.30
CA LEU A 62 5.01 7.70 -6.88
C LEU A 62 5.73 9.00 -7.27
N LEU A 63 7.06 9.01 -7.26
CA LEU A 63 7.85 10.17 -7.70
C LEU A 63 7.96 10.30 -9.24
N GLY A 64 7.47 9.33 -10.01
CA GLY A 64 7.59 9.31 -11.47
C GLY A 64 9.03 9.20 -11.95
N ILE A 65 9.85 8.36 -11.30
CA ILE A 65 11.30 8.20 -11.56
C ILE A 65 11.74 6.74 -11.66
N MET A 66 10.85 5.86 -12.11
CA MET A 66 11.15 4.45 -12.34
C MET A 66 12.30 4.25 -13.34
N ASN A 67 12.57 5.24 -14.19
CA ASN A 67 13.72 5.29 -15.10
C ASN A 67 15.10 5.29 -14.40
N LEU A 68 15.16 5.49 -13.08
CA LEU A 68 16.41 5.38 -12.31
C LEU A 68 16.77 3.92 -11.98
N ILE A 69 15.85 2.97 -12.17
CA ILE A 69 16.10 1.56 -11.89
C ILE A 69 17.08 1.00 -12.93
N ASP A 70 18.18 0.41 -12.46
CA ASP A 70 19.10 -0.38 -13.26
C ASP A 70 18.35 -1.59 -13.84
N PRO A 71 18.42 -1.85 -15.15
CA PRO A 71 17.68 -2.94 -15.80
C PRO A 71 17.94 -4.34 -15.21
N ARG A 72 19.04 -4.54 -14.48
CA ARG A 72 19.39 -5.82 -13.84
C ARG A 72 18.69 -6.00 -12.49
N SER A 73 18.37 -4.92 -11.79
CA SER A 73 17.84 -4.97 -10.41
C SER A 73 16.48 -5.67 -10.28
N PRO A 74 15.51 -5.52 -11.20
CA PRO A 74 14.24 -6.26 -11.13
C PRO A 74 14.43 -7.79 -11.16
N VAL A 75 15.37 -8.26 -11.98
CA VAL A 75 15.73 -9.69 -12.05
C VAL A 75 16.41 -10.15 -10.76
N LEU A 76 17.32 -9.34 -10.19
CA LEU A 76 17.94 -9.63 -8.90
C LEU A 76 16.91 -9.69 -7.77
N PHE A 77 15.94 -8.78 -7.77
CA PHE A 77 14.86 -8.77 -6.77
C PHE A 77 14.01 -10.03 -6.87
N ALA A 78 13.64 -10.44 -8.08
CA ALA A 78 12.93 -11.70 -8.30
C ALA A 78 13.74 -12.91 -7.78
N ASN A 79 15.06 -12.96 -8.00
CA ASN A 79 15.90 -14.03 -7.44
C ASN A 79 15.90 -14.02 -5.90
N ILE A 80 15.97 -12.84 -5.26
CA ILE A 80 15.85 -12.73 -3.79
C ILE A 80 14.50 -13.31 -3.30
N LEU A 81 13.41 -13.03 -4.02
CA LEU A 81 12.10 -13.58 -3.68
C LEU A 81 12.00 -15.09 -3.90
N ALA A 82 12.72 -15.64 -4.90
CA ALA A 82 12.83 -17.07 -5.12
C ALA A 82 13.46 -17.76 -3.90
N ASP A 83 14.52 -17.19 -3.34
CA ASP A 83 15.24 -17.71 -2.17
C ASP A 83 14.54 -17.42 -0.82
N THR A 84 13.39 -16.76 -0.85
CA THR A 84 12.64 -16.34 0.35
C THR A 84 11.37 -17.17 0.52
N ALA A 85 11.03 -17.55 1.75
CA ALA A 85 9.78 -18.27 2.02
C ALA A 85 8.57 -17.32 1.96
N LEU A 86 7.82 -17.37 0.86
CA LEU A 86 6.65 -16.52 0.60
C LEU A 86 5.37 -17.14 1.19
N SER A 87 4.50 -16.30 1.74
CA SER A 87 3.20 -16.75 2.26
C SER A 87 2.29 -17.27 1.14
N GLY A 88 1.84 -18.52 1.22
CA GLY A 88 1.00 -19.15 0.19
C GLY A 88 1.73 -20.17 -0.70
N TRP A 89 3.03 -20.37 -0.51
CA TRP A 89 3.84 -21.36 -1.24
C TRP A 89 4.52 -22.34 -0.30
N GLU A 90 4.76 -23.54 -0.82
CA GLU A 90 5.64 -24.50 -0.17
C GLU A 90 7.08 -24.01 -0.19
N CYS A 91 7.77 -24.10 0.95
CA CYS A 91 9.12 -23.59 1.12
C CYS A 91 9.92 -24.52 2.04
N ASP A 92 11.22 -24.66 1.75
CA ASP A 92 12.15 -25.35 2.64
C ASP A 92 12.21 -24.65 4.01
N ALA A 93 12.39 -25.42 5.08
CA ALA A 93 12.35 -24.92 6.46
C ALA A 93 13.44 -23.87 6.78
N ASP A 94 14.54 -23.86 6.02
CA ASP A 94 15.71 -23.02 6.28
C ASP A 94 15.61 -21.61 5.66
N ARG A 95 14.60 -21.34 4.84
CA ARG A 95 14.43 -20.03 4.17
C ARG A 95 13.83 -19.00 5.13
N LYS A 96 14.31 -17.76 5.04
CA LYS A 96 13.73 -16.63 5.78
C LYS A 96 12.27 -16.42 5.33
N LYS A 97 11.34 -16.46 6.28
CA LYS A 97 9.90 -16.33 6.01
C LYS A 97 9.45 -14.88 5.98
N LEU A 98 8.73 -14.50 4.92
CA LEU A 98 7.97 -13.25 4.89
C LEU A 98 6.61 -13.40 5.54
N THR A 99 6.18 -12.33 6.19
CA THR A 99 4.80 -12.17 6.66
C THR A 99 3.84 -12.10 5.46
N VAL A 100 2.54 -12.22 5.72
CA VAL A 100 1.51 -12.01 4.69
C VAL A 100 1.59 -10.60 4.12
N HIS A 101 1.75 -9.58 4.97
CA HIS A 101 1.90 -8.19 4.55
C HIS A 101 3.11 -8.01 3.61
N ASN A 102 4.30 -8.45 4.03
CA ASN A 102 5.51 -8.23 3.23
C ASN A 102 5.51 -9.09 1.95
N THR A 103 4.81 -10.23 1.95
CA THR A 103 4.57 -11.02 0.72
C THR A 103 3.67 -10.24 -0.24
N ALA A 104 2.52 -9.72 0.23
CA ALA A 104 1.62 -8.90 -0.59
C ALA A 104 2.34 -7.66 -1.15
N TYR A 105 3.16 -7.00 -0.32
CA TYR A 105 3.92 -5.82 -0.71
C TYR A 105 5.01 -6.12 -1.75
N ALA A 106 5.69 -7.26 -1.63
CA ALA A 106 6.66 -7.74 -2.62
C ALA A 106 5.98 -8.09 -3.95
N LEU A 107 4.81 -8.73 -3.94
CA LEU A 107 4.04 -9.00 -5.15
C LEU A 107 3.52 -7.70 -5.79
N GLY A 108 3.05 -6.74 -4.99
CA GLY A 108 2.71 -5.41 -5.50
C GLY A 108 3.90 -4.69 -6.15
N THR A 109 5.11 -4.88 -5.62
CA THR A 109 6.34 -4.38 -6.24
C THR A 109 6.57 -5.01 -7.63
N LEU A 110 6.30 -6.32 -7.80
CA LEU A 110 6.37 -6.96 -9.12
C LEU A 110 5.34 -6.39 -10.09
N ASN A 111 4.11 -6.13 -9.64
CA ASN A 111 3.08 -5.48 -10.45
C ASN A 111 3.53 -4.09 -10.95
N LEU A 112 4.14 -3.27 -10.07
CA LEU A 112 4.65 -1.95 -10.45
C LEU A 112 5.78 -2.05 -11.48
N LEU A 113 6.71 -2.99 -11.31
CA LEU A 113 7.81 -3.21 -12.25
C LEU A 113 7.30 -3.69 -13.62
N GLU A 114 6.30 -4.58 -13.64
CA GLU A 114 5.69 -5.05 -14.88
C GLU A 114 4.97 -3.92 -15.63
N ASN A 115 4.22 -3.07 -14.92
CA ASN A 115 3.53 -1.90 -15.48
C ASN A 115 4.51 -0.91 -16.14
N GLU A 116 5.74 -0.79 -15.62
CA GLU A 116 6.80 0.07 -16.16
C GLU A 116 7.64 -0.61 -17.26
N GLY A 117 7.26 -1.81 -17.70
CA GLY A 117 7.89 -2.48 -18.83
C GLY A 117 9.16 -3.26 -18.50
N PHE A 118 9.46 -3.53 -17.22
CA PHE A 118 10.57 -4.42 -16.84
C PHE A 118 10.30 -5.91 -17.09
N GLY A 119 9.11 -6.24 -17.61
CA GLY A 119 8.69 -7.59 -17.97
C GLY A 119 8.05 -8.36 -16.80
N ASN A 120 7.51 -9.53 -17.11
CA ASN A 120 6.87 -10.38 -16.11
C ASN A 120 7.92 -11.13 -15.27
N LEU A 121 7.95 -10.83 -13.97
CA LEU A 121 8.94 -11.38 -13.04
C LEU A 121 8.36 -12.46 -12.12
N TYR A 122 7.05 -12.73 -12.17
CA TYR A 122 6.39 -13.69 -11.28
C TYR A 122 6.96 -15.10 -11.43
N GLN A 123 7.15 -15.58 -12.66
CA GLN A 123 7.71 -16.91 -12.91
C GLN A 123 9.10 -17.09 -12.29
N LYS A 124 9.92 -16.03 -12.33
CA LYS A 124 11.25 -16.02 -11.73
C LYS A 124 11.19 -15.91 -10.21
N ALA A 125 10.31 -15.06 -9.68
CA ALA A 125 10.17 -14.85 -8.25
C ALA A 125 9.60 -16.06 -7.51
N ILE A 126 8.75 -16.87 -8.15
CA ILE A 126 8.04 -17.98 -7.52
C ILE A 126 8.67 -19.36 -7.81
N ASP A 127 9.63 -19.44 -8.74
CA ASP A 127 10.55 -20.57 -8.95
C ASP A 127 9.92 -21.98 -8.85
N ASN A 128 8.95 -22.30 -9.72
CA ASN A 128 8.30 -23.62 -9.79
C ASN A 128 7.82 -24.20 -8.44
N ARG A 129 7.62 -23.34 -7.42
CA ARG A 129 7.20 -23.77 -6.10
C ARG A 129 5.73 -24.15 -6.13
N PRO A 130 5.35 -25.29 -5.54
CA PRO A 130 3.95 -25.65 -5.40
C PRO A 130 3.17 -24.54 -4.70
N PHE A 131 2.13 -24.05 -5.37
CA PHE A 131 1.20 -23.11 -4.76
C PHE A 131 0.32 -23.84 -3.74
N LYS A 132 0.34 -23.37 -2.48
CA LYS A 132 -0.32 -23.97 -1.31
C LYS A 132 -1.23 -22.94 -0.64
N PRO A 133 -2.32 -22.50 -1.28
CA PRO A 133 -3.21 -21.48 -0.72
C PRO A 133 -3.81 -21.89 0.64
N GLU A 134 -3.95 -23.18 0.93
CA GLU A 134 -4.43 -23.71 2.22
C GLU A 134 -3.53 -23.36 3.41
N SER A 135 -2.28 -22.96 3.16
CA SER A 135 -1.37 -22.45 4.18
C SER A 135 -1.79 -21.08 4.72
N ILE A 136 -2.53 -20.30 3.93
CA ILE A 136 -2.99 -18.94 4.25
C ILE A 136 -4.52 -18.76 4.19
N VAL A 137 -5.25 -19.75 3.67
CA VAL A 137 -6.72 -19.77 3.57
C VAL A 137 -7.30 -20.99 4.27
N THR A 138 -8.39 -20.80 5.02
CA THR A 138 -9.21 -21.90 5.52
C THR A 138 -10.13 -22.36 4.40
N MET A 139 -9.81 -23.50 3.75
CA MET A 139 -10.44 -23.88 2.49
C MET A 139 -11.94 -24.20 2.55
N SER A 140 -12.46 -24.56 3.73
CA SER A 140 -13.89 -24.83 3.95
C SER A 140 -14.73 -23.56 4.05
N THR A 141 -14.20 -22.51 4.69
CA THR A 141 -14.89 -21.23 4.90
C THR A 141 -14.46 -20.16 3.92
N LYS A 142 -13.41 -20.42 3.12
CA LYS A 142 -12.77 -19.45 2.22
C LYS A 142 -12.40 -18.16 2.95
N THR A 143 -11.87 -18.25 4.17
CA THR A 143 -11.44 -17.07 4.94
C THR A 143 -9.93 -17.08 5.18
N PRO A 144 -9.30 -15.91 5.34
CA PRO A 144 -7.88 -15.82 5.66
C PRO A 144 -7.55 -16.52 6.99
N ARG A 145 -6.41 -17.20 7.05
CA ARG A 145 -5.85 -17.80 8.28
C ARG A 145 -5.00 -16.78 9.00
N PHE A 146 -5.33 -16.49 10.25
CA PHE A 146 -4.55 -15.63 11.13
C PHE A 146 -4.59 -16.14 12.58
N PRO A 147 -3.64 -15.74 13.45
CA PRO A 147 -3.63 -16.19 14.83
C PRO A 147 -4.87 -15.71 15.60
N ALA A 148 -5.68 -16.63 16.11
CA ALA A 148 -6.95 -16.30 16.76
C ALA A 148 -6.78 -15.36 17.98
N TRP A 149 -5.65 -15.46 18.68
CA TRP A 149 -5.34 -14.59 19.82
C TRP A 149 -5.17 -13.12 19.42
N LEU A 150 -4.89 -12.81 18.14
CA LEU A 150 -4.80 -11.43 17.63
C LEU A 150 -6.15 -10.86 17.20
N SER A 151 -7.23 -11.63 17.21
CA SER A 151 -8.58 -11.21 16.79
C SER A 151 -9.11 -9.94 17.46
N HIS A 152 -8.48 -9.54 18.58
CA HIS A 152 -8.81 -8.32 19.31
C HIS A 152 -8.02 -7.08 18.87
N HIS A 153 -7.19 -7.16 17.83
CA HIS A 153 -6.39 -6.05 17.31
C HIS A 153 -6.65 -5.87 15.81
N ASN A 154 -7.72 -5.14 15.49
CA ASN A 154 -8.21 -4.94 14.12
C ASN A 154 -7.10 -4.54 13.14
N TRP A 155 -6.28 -3.55 13.49
CA TRP A 155 -5.14 -3.14 12.65
C TRP A 155 -4.18 -4.29 12.32
N ARG A 156 -3.73 -5.07 13.31
CA ARG A 156 -2.83 -6.21 13.02
C ARG A 156 -3.52 -7.25 12.16
N VAL A 157 -4.75 -7.65 12.53
CA VAL A 157 -5.46 -8.73 11.82
C VAL A 157 -5.77 -8.35 10.38
N SER A 158 -5.97 -7.07 10.11
CA SER A 158 -6.28 -6.59 8.78
C SER A 158 -5.19 -6.88 7.74
N HIS A 159 -3.92 -6.98 8.15
CA HIS A 159 -2.85 -7.42 7.25
C HIS A 159 -3.06 -8.84 6.71
N TRP A 160 -3.76 -9.71 7.44
CA TRP A 160 -4.19 -11.01 6.91
C TRP A 160 -5.50 -10.88 6.13
N LEU A 161 -6.47 -10.12 6.65
CA LEU A 161 -7.78 -9.99 6.03
C LEU A 161 -7.73 -9.39 4.62
N GLY A 162 -6.89 -8.37 4.43
CA GLY A 162 -6.60 -7.76 3.12
C GLY A 162 -5.40 -8.40 2.41
N GLY A 163 -4.35 -8.77 3.14
CA GLY A 163 -3.11 -9.24 2.51
C GLY A 163 -3.24 -10.61 1.87
N VAL A 164 -4.04 -11.52 2.43
CA VAL A 164 -4.31 -12.83 1.79
C VAL A 164 -5.04 -12.67 0.45
N PRO A 165 -6.19 -11.98 0.35
CA PRO A 165 -6.81 -11.75 -0.96
C PRO A 165 -5.89 -10.93 -1.89
N SER A 166 -5.10 -9.97 -1.39
CA SER A 166 -4.09 -9.28 -2.20
C SER A 166 -3.09 -10.23 -2.86
N ILE A 167 -2.53 -11.19 -2.10
CA ILE A 167 -1.62 -12.21 -2.63
C ILE A 167 -2.32 -13.02 -3.73
N LEU A 168 -3.53 -13.52 -3.46
CA LEU A 168 -4.29 -14.34 -4.39
C LEU A 168 -4.65 -13.59 -5.68
N LEU A 169 -5.07 -12.32 -5.55
CA LEU A 169 -5.44 -11.48 -6.69
C LEU A 169 -4.21 -11.04 -7.50
N SER A 170 -3.07 -10.81 -6.84
CA SER A 170 -1.79 -10.54 -7.52
C SER A 170 -1.32 -11.75 -8.32
N VAL A 171 -1.37 -12.96 -7.75
CA VAL A 171 -1.13 -14.20 -8.51
C VAL A 171 -2.15 -14.34 -9.64
N GLY A 172 -3.40 -13.97 -9.39
CA GLY A 172 -4.47 -13.99 -10.39
C GLY A 172 -4.30 -13.05 -11.58
N ARG A 173 -3.38 -12.08 -11.49
CA ARG A 173 -2.99 -11.16 -12.56
C ARG A 173 -1.70 -11.59 -13.28
N SER A 174 -0.97 -12.53 -12.70
CA SER A 174 0.30 -13.02 -13.24
C SER A 174 0.08 -13.98 -14.42
N SER A 175 1.18 -14.34 -15.09
CA SER A 175 1.21 -15.36 -16.15
C SER A 175 1.37 -16.80 -15.62
N LEU A 176 1.24 -17.03 -14.31
CA LEU A 176 1.42 -18.36 -13.70
C LEU A 176 0.27 -19.30 -14.07
N ALA A 177 0.53 -20.60 -14.07
CA ALA A 177 -0.47 -21.63 -14.40
C ALA A 177 -1.68 -21.59 -13.45
N GLU A 178 -1.45 -21.24 -12.18
CA GLU A 178 -2.46 -21.16 -11.14
C GLU A 178 -3.27 -19.86 -11.15
N ALA A 179 -2.95 -18.89 -12.02
CA ALA A 179 -3.52 -17.54 -11.98
C ALA A 179 -5.06 -17.54 -11.97
N SER A 180 -5.71 -18.29 -12.86
CA SER A 180 -7.18 -18.36 -12.92
C SER A 180 -7.79 -18.90 -11.61
N ALA A 181 -7.22 -19.97 -11.06
CA ALA A 181 -7.68 -20.56 -9.81
C ALA A 181 -7.44 -19.62 -8.61
N ALA A 182 -6.27 -18.97 -8.57
CA ALA A 182 -5.92 -17.99 -7.55
C ALA A 182 -6.85 -16.77 -7.59
N ARG A 183 -7.17 -16.23 -8.77
CA ARG A 183 -8.11 -15.11 -8.93
C ARG A 183 -9.49 -15.48 -8.39
N LYS A 184 -10.03 -16.64 -8.78
CA LYS A 184 -11.32 -17.11 -8.28
C LYS A 184 -11.33 -17.23 -6.76
N LEU A 185 -10.31 -17.88 -6.20
CA LEU A 185 -10.19 -18.02 -4.75
C LEU A 185 -10.03 -16.67 -4.05
N GLY A 186 -9.26 -15.75 -4.63
CA GLY A 186 -9.06 -14.39 -4.10
C GLY A 186 -10.36 -13.61 -3.98
N LEU A 187 -11.23 -13.68 -5.00
CA LEU A 187 -12.55 -13.04 -4.98
C LEU A 187 -13.49 -13.69 -3.96
N GLU A 188 -13.51 -15.03 -3.87
CA GLU A 188 -14.27 -15.74 -2.84
C GLU A 188 -13.80 -15.37 -1.42
N VAL A 189 -12.48 -15.28 -1.21
CA VAL A 189 -11.89 -14.88 0.06
C VAL A 189 -12.22 -13.44 0.42
N LEU A 190 -12.14 -12.50 -0.53
CA LEU A 190 -12.51 -11.10 -0.32
C LEU A 190 -13.99 -10.97 0.04
N ALA A 191 -14.89 -11.66 -0.67
CA ALA A 191 -16.32 -11.65 -0.37
C ALA A 191 -16.61 -12.16 1.05
N ASN A 192 -15.93 -13.24 1.47
CA ASN A 192 -16.08 -13.76 2.83
C ASN A 192 -15.43 -12.88 3.90
N THR A 193 -14.34 -12.18 3.58
CA THR A 193 -13.77 -11.15 4.45
C THR A 193 -14.74 -9.98 4.63
N ASN A 194 -15.45 -9.54 3.59
CA ASN A 194 -16.46 -8.48 3.69
C ASN A 194 -17.62 -8.86 4.62
N ASN A 195 -17.95 -10.15 4.76
CA ASN A 195 -18.95 -10.62 5.74
C ASN A 195 -18.52 -10.41 7.20
N LEU A 196 -17.24 -10.11 7.45
CA LEU A 196 -16.71 -9.77 8.77
C LEU A 196 -16.87 -8.28 9.11
N LEU A 197 -17.38 -7.46 8.19
CA LEU A 197 -17.61 -6.03 8.42
C LEU A 197 -18.99 -5.79 9.05
N ASP A 198 -19.08 -4.82 9.96
CA ASP A 198 -20.36 -4.41 10.53
C ASP A 198 -21.18 -3.62 9.50
N LYS A 199 -22.42 -4.06 9.25
CA LYS A 199 -23.29 -3.45 8.23
C LYS A 199 -23.68 -1.99 8.51
N LYS A 200 -23.51 -1.49 9.73
CA LYS A 200 -23.85 -0.12 10.11
C LYS A 200 -22.64 0.81 10.08
N THR A 201 -21.46 0.31 10.47
CA THR A 201 -20.26 1.15 10.59
C THR A 201 -19.21 0.89 9.52
N GLY A 202 -19.27 -0.26 8.84
CA GLY A 202 -18.29 -0.71 7.86
C GLY A 202 -17.00 -1.24 8.49
N LEU A 203 -16.81 -1.07 9.81
CA LEU A 203 -15.61 -1.48 10.53
C LEU A 203 -15.54 -3.00 10.72
N ILE A 204 -14.33 -3.50 10.94
CA ILE A 204 -14.06 -4.91 11.21
C ILE A 204 -14.76 -5.35 12.50
N ARG A 205 -15.60 -6.39 12.40
CA ARG A 205 -16.34 -7.01 13.49
C ARG A 205 -15.80 -8.41 13.81
N LEU A 206 -14.54 -8.48 14.23
CA LEU A 206 -13.94 -9.74 14.70
C LEU A 206 -14.30 -10.10 16.14
N TYR A 207 -14.64 -9.10 16.94
CA TYR A 207 -14.95 -9.31 18.35
C TYR A 207 -16.32 -9.99 18.50
N ARG A 208 -16.30 -11.21 19.05
CA ARG A 208 -17.53 -11.85 19.54
C ARG A 208 -18.09 -11.13 20.78
N SER A 209 -17.26 -10.39 21.52
CA SER A 209 -17.64 -9.66 22.74
C SER A 209 -17.32 -8.17 22.65
N ARG A 210 -18.37 -7.34 22.70
CA ARG A 210 -18.26 -5.87 22.78
C ARG A 210 -17.55 -5.40 24.06
N LEU A 211 -17.66 -6.16 25.15
CA LEU A 211 -17.05 -5.80 26.43
C LEU A 211 -15.52 -5.89 26.34
N LEU A 212 -15.00 -6.98 25.78
CA LEU A 212 -13.55 -7.16 25.58
C LEU A 212 -12.99 -6.08 24.65
N GLN A 213 -13.73 -5.73 23.59
CA GLN A 213 -13.33 -4.63 22.70
C GLN A 213 -13.23 -3.30 23.47
N LYS A 214 -14.23 -2.95 24.28
CA LYS A 214 -14.19 -1.72 25.10
C LYS A 214 -13.01 -1.71 26.07
N ILE A 215 -12.69 -2.84 26.69
CA ILE A 215 -11.54 -2.98 27.58
C ILE A 215 -10.24 -2.79 26.79
N PHE A 216 -10.10 -3.47 25.65
CA PHE A 216 -8.93 -3.30 24.77
C PHE A 216 -8.78 -1.84 24.33
N HIS A 217 -9.85 -1.18 23.89
CA HIS A 217 -9.80 0.22 23.45
C HIS A 217 -9.36 1.16 24.59
N ARG A 218 -9.79 0.91 25.83
CA ARG A 218 -9.34 1.70 26.99
C ARG A 218 -7.84 1.57 27.22
N PHE A 219 -7.29 0.36 27.13
CA PHE A 219 -5.85 0.15 27.29
C PHE A 219 -5.05 0.64 26.08
N TYR A 220 -5.58 0.46 24.87
CA TYR A 220 -4.97 0.92 23.63
C TYR A 220 -4.87 2.45 23.59
N ALA A 221 -5.93 3.14 24.05
CA ALA A 221 -6.00 4.60 24.19
C ALA A 221 -4.90 5.22 25.08
N LEU A 222 -4.21 4.42 25.90
CA LEU A 222 -3.07 4.92 26.70
C LEU A 222 -1.85 5.26 25.85
N ARG A 223 -1.76 4.71 24.63
CA ARG A 223 -0.59 4.90 23.73
C ARG A 223 -0.96 5.23 22.29
N HIS A 224 -2.14 4.82 21.84
CA HIS A 224 -2.55 4.90 20.44
C HIS A 224 -4.01 5.31 20.34
N ASP A 225 -4.39 5.89 19.20
CA ASP A 225 -5.77 6.23 18.95
C ASP A 225 -6.56 5.00 18.46
N PRO A 226 -7.54 4.48 19.23
CA PRO A 226 -8.26 3.27 18.83
C PRO A 226 -9.13 3.48 17.58
N ILE A 227 -9.61 4.70 17.33
CA ILE A 227 -10.46 4.97 16.16
C ILE A 227 -9.60 4.94 14.90
N LEU A 228 -8.42 5.58 14.93
CA LEU A 228 -7.48 5.48 13.82
C LEU A 228 -7.01 4.03 13.61
N GLY A 229 -6.79 3.28 14.68
CA GLY A 229 -6.44 1.86 14.58
C GLY A 229 -7.55 1.00 13.94
N ASP A 230 -8.82 1.31 14.18
CA ASP A 230 -9.95 0.63 13.55
C ASP A 230 -10.12 1.02 12.07
N LEU A 231 -9.97 2.31 11.74
CA LEU A 231 -10.05 2.82 10.36
C LEU A 231 -8.86 2.35 9.50
N GLY A 232 -7.63 2.49 9.98
CA GLY A 232 -6.44 1.92 9.34
C GLY A 232 -6.45 0.40 9.33
N GLY A 233 -7.22 -0.24 10.22
CA GLY A 233 -7.50 -1.67 10.11
C GLY A 233 -8.39 -2.00 8.91
N VAL A 234 -9.56 -1.39 8.82
CA VAL A 234 -10.50 -1.74 7.75
C VAL A 234 -9.97 -1.40 6.35
N VAL A 235 -9.11 -0.38 6.23
CA VAL A 235 -8.63 0.09 4.92
C VAL A 235 -7.95 -1.00 4.09
N HIS A 236 -7.21 -1.92 4.72
CA HIS A 236 -6.56 -3.02 3.99
C HIS A 236 -7.56 -3.91 3.25
N ILE A 237 -8.81 -3.98 3.71
CA ILE A 237 -9.90 -4.69 3.00
C ILE A 237 -10.49 -3.78 1.92
N LEU A 238 -10.69 -2.50 2.25
CA LEU A 238 -11.25 -1.50 1.35
C LEU A 238 -10.36 -1.24 0.13
N TRP A 239 -9.05 -1.37 0.25
CA TRP A 239 -8.13 -1.33 -0.88
C TRP A 239 -8.48 -2.40 -1.92
N LEU A 240 -8.72 -3.65 -1.51
CA LEU A 240 -9.07 -4.71 -2.45
C LEU A 240 -10.47 -4.51 -3.02
N ASN A 241 -11.42 -4.02 -2.22
CA ASN A 241 -12.74 -3.63 -2.73
C ASN A 241 -12.60 -2.51 -3.77
N HIS A 242 -11.77 -1.50 -3.51
CA HIS A 242 -11.48 -0.44 -4.46
C HIS A 242 -10.92 -1.02 -5.76
N VAL A 243 -9.87 -1.82 -5.64
CA VAL A 243 -9.21 -2.47 -6.79
C VAL A 243 -10.21 -3.22 -7.66
N GLU A 244 -11.06 -4.05 -7.07
CA GLU A 244 -12.03 -4.89 -7.79
C GLU A 244 -13.39 -4.20 -8.03
N ASN A 245 -13.50 -2.89 -7.74
CA ASN A 245 -14.72 -2.07 -7.90
C ASN A 245 -15.95 -2.66 -7.16
N ILE A 246 -15.74 -3.11 -5.93
CA ILE A 246 -16.77 -3.61 -5.02
C ILE A 246 -17.18 -2.47 -4.09
N ASP A 247 -18.50 -2.26 -3.95
CA ASP A 247 -19.04 -1.25 -3.03
C ASP A 247 -18.64 -1.51 -1.58
N TYR A 248 -18.38 -0.43 -0.85
CA TYR A 248 -17.99 -0.54 0.56
C TYR A 248 -19.20 -0.82 1.45
N VAL A 249 -19.03 -1.73 2.40
CA VAL A 249 -20.02 -1.95 3.46
C VAL A 249 -20.14 -0.69 4.30
N ALA A 250 -21.36 -0.14 4.40
CA ALA A 250 -21.65 1.11 5.11
C ALA A 250 -20.77 2.30 4.67
N GLN A 251 -20.61 2.47 3.36
CA GLN A 251 -19.75 3.47 2.74
C GLN A 251 -19.88 4.89 3.33
N GLN A 252 -21.11 5.40 3.53
CA GLN A 252 -21.32 6.73 4.13
C GLN A 252 -20.79 6.82 5.56
N ALA A 253 -20.98 5.78 6.37
CA ALA A 253 -20.48 5.77 7.75
C ALA A 253 -18.95 5.76 7.81
N LEU A 254 -18.30 5.04 6.88
CA LEU A 254 -16.84 5.06 6.73
C LEU A 254 -16.35 6.44 6.29
N TYR A 255 -17.03 7.08 5.33
CA TYR A 255 -16.72 8.43 4.88
C TYR A 255 -16.84 9.43 6.04
N ASP A 256 -17.98 9.45 6.74
CA ASP A 256 -18.22 10.39 7.84
C ASP A 256 -17.20 10.22 8.97
N ALA A 257 -16.87 8.97 9.32
CA ALA A 257 -15.86 8.66 10.33
C ALA A 257 -14.46 9.13 9.88
N SER A 258 -14.08 8.86 8.64
CA SER A 258 -12.75 9.21 8.12
C SER A 258 -12.58 10.72 7.95
N VAL A 259 -13.62 11.43 7.48
CA VAL A 259 -13.63 12.90 7.42
C VAL A 259 -13.48 13.50 8.81
N LYS A 260 -14.22 12.99 9.81
CA LYS A 260 -14.10 13.46 11.19
C LYS A 260 -12.65 13.34 11.70
N GLU A 261 -12.00 12.21 11.47
CA GLU A 261 -10.62 11.99 11.87
C GLU A 261 -9.63 12.86 11.07
N PHE A 262 -9.86 13.04 9.78
CA PHE A 262 -9.05 13.91 8.92
C PHE A 262 -9.04 15.37 9.35
N PHE A 263 -10.15 15.85 9.92
CA PHE A 263 -10.23 17.18 10.53
C PHE A 263 -9.64 17.25 11.93
N ARG A 264 -9.82 16.19 12.73
CA ARG A 264 -9.34 16.13 14.11
C ARG A 264 -7.82 16.16 14.21
N HIS A 265 -7.13 15.51 13.26
CA HIS A 265 -5.68 15.39 13.27
C HIS A 265 -5.03 16.32 12.25
N ARG A 266 -4.11 17.17 12.74
CA ARG A 266 -3.32 18.12 11.95
C ARG A 266 -1.93 18.28 12.56
N PRO A 267 -0.86 18.42 11.74
CA PRO A 267 -0.88 18.37 10.27
C PRO A 267 -1.08 16.95 9.70
N PHE A 268 -0.70 15.92 10.46
CA PHE A 268 -0.78 14.50 10.10
C PHE A 268 -1.58 13.73 11.16
N MET A 269 -1.91 12.46 10.90
CA MET A 269 -2.56 11.56 11.87
C MET A 269 -1.69 11.25 13.08
N GLU A 270 -0.37 11.32 12.91
CA GLU A 270 0.63 11.21 13.98
C GLU A 270 1.65 12.38 13.90
N GLY A 271 2.80 12.27 14.55
CA GLY A 271 3.81 13.35 14.57
C GLY A 271 4.56 13.59 13.27
N THR A 272 4.50 12.66 12.30
CA THR A 272 5.19 12.73 11.00
C THR A 272 4.35 12.03 9.93
N PRO A 273 4.45 12.39 8.65
CA PRO A 273 3.64 11.75 7.61
C PRO A 273 3.98 10.27 7.46
N TYR A 274 2.95 9.43 7.39
CA TYR A 274 3.03 7.97 7.46
C TYR A 274 1.90 7.27 6.67
N CYS A 275 1.87 5.93 6.64
CA CYS A 275 0.81 5.17 5.97
C CYS A 275 -0.58 5.41 6.58
N LEU A 276 -0.66 5.77 7.86
CA LEU A 276 -1.94 6.09 8.48
C LEU A 276 -2.61 7.35 7.89
N ASP A 277 -1.82 8.31 7.39
CA ASP A 277 -2.36 9.45 6.63
C ASP A 277 -3.01 8.95 5.34
N PHE A 278 -2.32 8.06 4.63
CA PHE A 278 -2.82 7.45 3.40
C PHE A 278 -4.10 6.65 3.66
N ASP A 279 -4.13 5.83 4.72
CA ASP A 279 -5.28 5.02 5.10
C ASP A 279 -6.55 5.88 5.20
N ILE A 280 -6.48 7.00 5.93
CA ILE A 280 -7.62 7.88 6.17
C ILE A 280 -8.00 8.65 4.90
N VAL A 281 -7.02 9.26 4.20
CA VAL A 281 -7.30 10.07 3.01
C VAL A 281 -7.83 9.20 1.86
N ASN A 282 -7.32 7.98 1.71
CA ASN A 282 -7.82 7.03 0.73
C ASN A 282 -9.32 6.74 0.98
N ILE A 283 -9.72 6.44 2.23
CA ILE A 283 -11.15 6.24 2.54
C ILE A 283 -11.96 7.51 2.25
N VAL A 284 -11.47 8.69 2.61
CA VAL A 284 -12.17 9.96 2.32
C VAL A 284 -12.44 10.10 0.83
N ARG A 285 -11.46 9.78 -0.04
CA ARG A 285 -11.65 9.84 -1.49
C ARG A 285 -12.58 8.74 -1.99
N THR A 286 -12.30 7.49 -1.67
CA THR A 286 -12.95 6.32 -2.31
C THR A 286 -14.34 6.03 -1.74
N ALA A 287 -14.63 6.45 -0.51
CA ALA A 287 -15.96 6.32 0.10
C ALA A 287 -16.92 7.48 -0.24
N ALA A 288 -16.49 8.51 -0.98
CA ALA A 288 -17.36 9.62 -1.37
C ALA A 288 -18.39 9.18 -2.44
N VAL A 289 -19.60 8.76 -2.03
CA VAL A 289 -20.68 8.32 -2.94
C VAL A 289 -21.43 9.53 -3.49
N GLY A 290 -21.39 9.77 -4.80
CA GLY A 290 -22.28 10.72 -5.52
C GLY A 290 -22.30 12.15 -4.99
N SER A 291 -21.46 12.45 -4.00
CA SER A 291 -21.39 13.68 -3.25
C SER A 291 -20.11 14.34 -3.68
N GLN A 292 -20.20 15.58 -4.15
CA GLN A 292 -19.00 16.39 -4.32
C GLN A 292 -18.29 16.44 -2.97
N ILE A 293 -17.01 16.04 -2.96
CA ILE A 293 -16.17 16.21 -1.79
C ILE A 293 -16.27 17.68 -1.37
N SER A 294 -16.64 17.91 -0.11
CA SER A 294 -17.02 19.25 0.34
C SER A 294 -15.82 20.21 0.27
N ALA A 295 -16.08 21.50 0.01
CA ALA A 295 -15.02 22.50 -0.05
C ALA A 295 -14.10 22.53 1.19
N PRO A 296 -14.59 22.30 2.43
CA PRO A 296 -13.71 22.13 3.59
C PRO A 296 -12.75 20.94 3.49
N VAL A 297 -13.22 19.79 2.96
CA VAL A 297 -12.36 18.60 2.79
C VAL A 297 -11.30 18.88 1.74
N VAL A 298 -11.67 19.53 0.62
CA VAL A 298 -10.73 19.99 -0.41
C VAL A 298 -9.67 20.92 0.20
N ALA A 299 -10.07 21.92 0.98
CA ALA A 299 -9.14 22.82 1.64
C ALA A 299 -8.20 22.09 2.62
N ARG A 300 -8.72 21.09 3.36
CA ARG A 300 -7.92 20.26 4.28
C ARG A 300 -6.90 19.39 3.53
N ALA A 301 -7.28 18.79 2.41
CA ALA A 301 -6.39 18.02 1.54
C ALA A 301 -5.29 18.89 0.93
N ASN A 302 -5.63 20.10 0.48
CA ASN A 302 -4.65 21.06 -0.01
C ASN A 302 -3.66 21.48 1.10
N GLY A 303 -4.14 21.68 2.33
CA GLY A 303 -3.27 21.92 3.47
C GLY A 303 -2.33 20.75 3.75
N MET A 304 -2.84 19.50 3.71
CA MET A 304 -2.01 18.30 3.90
C MET A 304 -0.92 18.16 2.83
N LEU A 305 -1.24 18.47 1.56
CA LEU A 305 -0.25 18.50 0.48
C LEU A 305 0.91 19.45 0.80
N ALA A 306 0.59 20.67 1.22
CA ALA A 306 1.59 21.67 1.59
C ALA A 306 2.39 21.25 2.84
N ASP A 307 1.74 20.64 3.83
CA ASP A 307 2.39 20.15 5.04
C ASP A 307 3.39 19.01 4.73
N ILE A 308 3.02 18.05 3.88
CA ILE A 308 3.91 16.96 3.46
C ILE A 308 5.06 17.49 2.61
N ASP A 309 4.78 18.39 1.65
CA ASP A 309 5.82 19.02 0.83
C ASP A 309 6.84 19.79 1.68
N THR A 310 6.36 20.57 2.66
CA THR A 310 7.21 21.28 3.63
C THR A 310 8.04 20.29 4.45
N TYR A 311 7.43 19.21 4.93
CA TYR A 311 8.13 18.17 5.69
C TYR A 311 9.26 17.53 4.86
N PHE A 312 9.00 17.19 3.60
CA PHE A 312 10.02 16.64 2.72
C PHE A 312 11.12 17.62 2.39
N SER A 313 10.78 18.89 2.19
CA SER A 313 11.76 19.93 1.87
C SER A 313 12.71 20.29 3.01
N HIS A 314 12.32 20.08 4.27
CA HIS A 314 13.04 20.64 5.42
C HIS A 314 13.29 19.70 6.61
N SER A 315 12.54 18.61 6.74
CA SER A 315 12.48 17.79 7.96
C SER A 315 12.88 16.32 7.77
N LEU A 316 13.18 15.90 6.53
CA LEU A 316 13.71 14.56 6.27
C LEU A 316 15.11 14.42 6.90
N SER A 317 15.25 13.42 7.76
CA SER A 317 16.50 13.10 8.47
C SER A 317 16.65 11.59 8.60
N GLU A 318 17.81 11.13 9.09
CA GLU A 318 18.09 9.71 9.35
C GLU A 318 17.08 9.03 10.28
N ASN A 319 16.40 9.80 11.14
CA ASN A 319 15.41 9.29 12.09
C ASN A 319 14.04 9.02 11.43
N TYR A 320 13.82 9.54 10.22
CA TYR A 320 12.64 9.19 9.44
C TYR A 320 12.83 7.78 8.87
N ARG A 321 11.94 6.85 9.20
CA ARG A 321 12.04 5.46 8.73
C ARG A 321 11.58 5.37 7.28
N LEU A 322 12.34 4.67 6.44
CA LEU A 322 12.05 4.51 5.01
C LEU A 322 10.62 4.01 4.74
N HIS A 323 10.15 3.04 5.54
CA HIS A 323 8.81 2.48 5.39
C HIS A 323 7.67 3.49 5.56
N ARG A 324 7.95 4.71 6.06
CA ARG A 324 6.96 5.78 6.11
C ARG A 324 6.81 6.54 4.80
N LEU A 325 7.87 6.58 3.99
CA LEU A 325 7.94 7.39 2.78
C LEU A 325 6.90 7.00 1.72
N PRO A 326 6.67 5.71 1.40
CA PRO A 326 5.65 5.31 0.43
C PRO A 326 4.25 5.77 0.83
N GLY A 327 3.88 5.60 2.10
CA GLY A 327 2.59 6.06 2.63
C GLY A 327 2.42 7.57 2.56
N ALA A 328 3.45 8.32 2.94
CA ALA A 328 3.44 9.78 2.85
C ALA A 328 3.31 10.27 1.40
N LEU A 329 4.05 9.66 0.46
CA LEU A 329 3.92 9.96 -0.96
C LEU A 329 2.54 9.60 -1.49
N ALA A 330 2.03 8.41 -1.20
CA ALA A 330 0.70 7.96 -1.60
C ALA A 330 -0.39 8.93 -1.10
N THR A 331 -0.26 9.42 0.14
CA THR A 331 -1.16 10.45 0.69
C THR A 331 -1.20 11.70 -0.16
N MET A 332 -0.07 12.15 -0.72
CA MET A 332 -0.03 13.30 -1.61
C MET A 332 -0.83 13.04 -2.90
N HIS A 333 -0.69 11.87 -3.52
CA HIS A 333 -1.48 11.55 -4.72
C HIS A 333 -2.98 11.46 -4.40
N GLU A 334 -3.36 10.88 -3.26
CA GLU A 334 -4.75 10.83 -2.79
C GLU A 334 -5.31 12.23 -2.55
N CYS A 335 -4.54 13.12 -1.91
CA CYS A 335 -4.94 14.51 -1.73
C CYS A 335 -5.06 15.24 -3.07
N ALA A 336 -4.19 14.98 -4.04
CA ALA A 336 -4.27 15.58 -5.37
C ALA A 336 -5.52 15.13 -6.13
N PHE A 337 -5.96 13.87 -6.00
CA PHE A 337 -7.25 13.45 -6.54
C PHE A 337 -8.44 14.17 -5.88
N ILE A 338 -8.34 14.55 -4.60
CA ILE A 338 -9.38 15.29 -3.88
C ILE A 338 -9.40 16.77 -4.31
N VAL A 339 -8.23 17.39 -4.45
CA VAL A 339 -8.11 18.84 -4.73
C VAL A 339 -8.26 19.16 -6.22
N GLY A 340 -7.73 18.29 -7.08
CA GLY A 340 -7.64 18.47 -8.52
C GLY A 340 -6.25 18.11 -9.03
N GLU A 341 -6.17 17.39 -10.14
CA GLU A 341 -4.94 16.77 -10.64
C GLU A 341 -3.80 17.76 -10.94
N ASP A 342 -4.14 19.02 -11.28
CA ASP A 342 -3.17 20.09 -11.54
C ASP A 342 -2.34 20.48 -10.30
N THR A 343 -2.75 20.04 -9.10
CA THR A 343 -2.02 20.29 -7.84
C THR A 343 -0.95 19.26 -7.52
N ALA A 344 -0.83 18.22 -8.35
CA ALA A 344 0.08 17.12 -8.10
C ALA A 344 1.56 17.53 -8.32
N LEU A 345 2.38 17.32 -7.28
CA LEU A 345 3.76 17.80 -7.24
C LEU A 345 4.75 16.95 -8.06
N PHE A 346 4.40 15.71 -8.39
CA PHE A 346 5.31 14.73 -9.01
C PHE A 346 4.80 14.19 -10.35
N GLY A 347 3.95 14.95 -11.05
CA GLY A 347 3.25 14.52 -12.26
C GLY A 347 1.80 14.18 -11.96
N ALA A 348 1.09 13.57 -12.90
CA ALA A 348 -0.32 13.19 -12.71
C ALA A 348 -0.51 12.34 -11.44
N PRO A 349 -1.60 12.52 -10.66
CA PRO A 349 -1.88 11.68 -9.51
C PRO A 349 -1.91 10.18 -9.86
N ILE A 350 -1.43 9.35 -8.94
CA ILE A 350 -1.29 7.91 -9.11
C ILE A 350 -2.13 7.24 -8.04
N ASP A 351 -3.08 6.40 -8.47
CA ASP A 351 -3.81 5.52 -7.56
C ASP A 351 -2.98 4.26 -7.30
N ILE A 352 -2.10 4.34 -6.29
CA ILE A 352 -1.11 3.28 -6.04
C ILE A 352 -1.76 1.93 -5.74
N ILE A 353 -2.94 1.93 -5.13
CA ILE A 353 -3.68 0.72 -4.79
C ILE A 353 -4.21 0.04 -6.04
N LYS A 354 -4.70 0.81 -7.04
CA LYS A 354 -5.06 0.25 -8.34
C LYS A 354 -3.85 -0.34 -9.08
N MET A 355 -2.69 0.31 -8.99
CA MET A 355 -1.47 -0.12 -9.70
C MET A 355 -0.79 -1.33 -9.06
N ALA A 356 -0.65 -1.34 -7.74
CA ALA A 356 0.10 -2.36 -7.02
C ALA A 356 -0.79 -3.46 -6.41
N GLY A 357 -2.05 -3.15 -6.08
CA GLY A 357 -2.95 -4.04 -5.34
C GLY A 357 -2.76 -4.05 -3.82
N TRP A 358 -1.78 -3.31 -3.31
CA TRP A 358 -1.40 -3.26 -1.89
C TRP A 358 -0.48 -2.06 -1.61
N LEU A 359 -0.36 -1.64 -0.35
CA LEU A 359 0.68 -0.73 0.14
C LEU A 359 1.20 -1.18 1.52
#